data_AF-A0A7V2VJQ0-F1
#
_entry.id   AF-A0A7V2VJQ0-F1
#
_cell.length_a   1.000
_cell.length_b   1.000
_cell.length_c   1.000
_cell.angle_alpha   90.00
_cell.angle_beta   90.00
_cell.angle_gamma   90.00
#
_symmetry.space_group_name_H-M   'P 1'
#
loop_
_entity.id
_entity.type
_entity.pdbx_description
1 polymer ?
#
loop_
_entity_poly.entity_id
_entity_poly.type
_entity_poly.pdbx_seq_one_letter_code
_entity_poly.pdbx_strand_id
1 'polypeptide(L)'
;MRRWTIAGIVLGVIVIGGAGLWWAHEQPFICATCHNIRPYYESWASSDLLANEHAEEGVRCLDCHPFDPIESAQEALIYIGGAYEEPMAERSFPSEMCTECHTPQELSQRFASRERNPHQGHAGETAEVPCGVCHNVHRPSVDYCAECHPPTAGDEWTLPPVTPENHPLKLTGDHGSLTCFQCHDQPDFQGLAGYTCENCHPRPHPYGSSDCQACHTFEGWTPPSFRDDAHPFPTDHGEAQDNCLICHPREDYTRYTCFSCHPEANTIDEHAEEGFTKIVGNCTACHSSGVEEGEDD
;
A
#
# COMPACT_ATOMS: atom_id res chain seq x y z
N MET A 1 -46.14 -42.27 -17.16
CA MET A 1 -45.68 -40.94 -17.59
C MET A 1 -46.04 -39.93 -16.51
N ARG A 2 -45.10 -39.44 -15.69
CA ARG A 2 -45.39 -38.22 -14.88
C ARG A 2 -44.20 -37.60 -14.14
N ARG A 3 -43.43 -38.35 -13.35
CA ARG A 3 -42.38 -37.72 -12.51
C ARG A 3 -41.10 -37.36 -13.27
N TRP A 4 -40.60 -38.27 -14.11
CA TRP A 4 -39.38 -38.04 -14.90
C TRP A 4 -39.56 -36.99 -16.00
N THR A 5 -40.74 -36.90 -16.61
CA THR A 5 -41.05 -35.86 -17.60
C THR A 5 -41.15 -34.48 -16.95
N ILE A 6 -41.81 -34.38 -15.79
CA ILE A 6 -41.89 -33.10 -15.05
C ILE A 6 -40.50 -32.71 -14.54
N ALA A 7 -39.72 -33.65 -13.99
CA ALA A 7 -38.35 -33.39 -13.56
C ALA A 7 -37.47 -32.93 -14.73
N GLY A 8 -37.59 -33.56 -15.91
CA GLY A 8 -36.88 -33.14 -17.12
C GLY A 8 -37.28 -31.74 -17.61
N ILE A 9 -38.56 -31.39 -17.55
CA ILE A 9 -39.05 -30.04 -17.90
C ILE A 9 -38.53 -29.00 -16.90
N VAL A 10 -38.61 -29.27 -15.60
CA VAL A 10 -38.12 -28.37 -14.55
C VAL A 10 -36.61 -28.17 -14.68
N LEU A 11 -35.85 -29.25 -14.90
CA LEU A 11 -34.40 -29.17 -15.13
C LEU A 11 -34.10 -28.35 -16.40
N GLY A 12 -34.84 -28.56 -17.49
CA GLY A 12 -34.71 -27.79 -18.72
C GLY A 12 -35.00 -26.31 -18.53
N VAL A 13 -36.05 -25.95 -17.79
CA VAL A 13 -36.38 -24.55 -17.48
C VAL A 13 -35.30 -23.90 -16.62
N ILE A 14 -34.75 -24.62 -15.62
CA ILE A 14 -33.65 -24.11 -14.78
C ILE A 14 -32.39 -23.88 -15.62
N VAL A 15 -32.03 -24.83 -16.48
CA VAL A 15 -30.83 -24.71 -17.34
C VAL A 15 -30.99 -23.56 -18.33
N ILE A 16 -32.14 -23.46 -19.00
CA ILE A 16 -32.41 -22.37 -19.95
C ILE A 16 -32.48 -21.02 -19.24
N GLY A 17 -33.13 -20.96 -18.08
CA GLY A 17 -33.20 -19.75 -17.26
C GLY A 17 -31.84 -19.31 -16.73
N GLY A 18 -31.02 -20.26 -16.25
CA GLY A 18 -29.66 -20.01 -15.80
C GLY A 18 -28.75 -19.54 -16.95
N ALA A 19 -28.82 -20.17 -18.11
CA ALA A 19 -28.08 -19.73 -19.30
C ALA A 19 -28.54 -18.35 -19.80
N GLY A 20 -29.83 -18.05 -19.71
CA GLY A 20 -30.39 -16.74 -20.06
C GLY A 20 -29.91 -15.64 -19.11
N LEU A 21 -29.92 -15.91 -17.80
CA LEU A 21 -29.38 -15.00 -16.78
C LEU A 21 -27.86 -14.82 -16.95
N TRP A 22 -27.14 -15.90 -17.29
CA TRP A 22 -25.72 -15.84 -17.59
C TRP A 22 -25.44 -15.01 -18.85
N TRP A 23 -26.19 -15.17 -19.93
CA TRP A 23 -26.01 -14.30 -21.08
C TRP A 23 -26.35 -12.83 -20.77
N ALA A 24 -27.37 -12.62 -19.95
CA ALA A 24 -27.86 -11.30 -19.56
C ALA A 24 -26.83 -10.52 -18.72
N HIS A 25 -26.18 -11.14 -17.72
CA HIS A 25 -25.22 -10.41 -16.88
C HIS A 25 -23.95 -9.94 -17.63
N GLU A 26 -23.67 -10.51 -18.80
CA GLU A 26 -22.55 -10.08 -19.66
C GLU A 26 -22.90 -8.88 -20.56
N GLN A 27 -24.16 -8.42 -20.57
CA GLN A 27 -24.59 -7.31 -21.41
C GLN A 27 -24.39 -5.95 -20.71
N PRO A 28 -23.66 -5.00 -21.30
CA PRO A 28 -23.36 -3.70 -20.69
C PRO A 28 -24.56 -2.92 -20.14
N PHE A 29 -25.70 -2.97 -20.82
CA PHE A 29 -26.90 -2.23 -20.41
C PHE A 29 -27.56 -2.79 -19.13
N ILE A 30 -27.35 -4.08 -18.83
CA ILE A 30 -27.92 -4.73 -17.65
C ILE A 30 -27.18 -4.28 -16.39
N CYS A 31 -25.88 -4.04 -16.50
CA CYS A 31 -25.07 -3.54 -15.41
C CYS A 31 -25.65 -2.23 -14.81
N ALA A 32 -26.07 -1.28 -15.66
CA ALA A 32 -26.71 -0.02 -15.24
C ALA A 32 -28.16 -0.14 -14.71
N THR A 33 -28.72 -1.35 -14.74
CA THR A 33 -30.04 -1.68 -14.17
C THR A 33 -29.91 -2.26 -12.76
N CYS A 34 -28.79 -2.95 -12.47
CA CYS A 34 -28.56 -3.62 -11.20
C CYS A 34 -27.53 -2.93 -10.29
N HIS A 35 -26.60 -2.15 -10.85
CA HIS A 35 -25.55 -1.44 -10.11
C HIS A 35 -25.70 0.08 -10.28
N ASN A 36 -25.13 0.85 -9.35
CA ASN A 36 -25.12 2.32 -9.42
C ASN A 36 -24.09 2.86 -10.43
N ILE A 37 -24.14 2.40 -11.68
CA ILE A 37 -23.12 2.71 -12.68
C ILE A 37 -23.66 3.45 -13.90
N ARG A 38 -24.90 3.95 -13.85
CA ARG A 38 -25.57 4.54 -15.03
C ARG A 38 -24.75 5.63 -15.71
N PRO A 39 -24.14 6.60 -15.00
CA PRO A 39 -23.29 7.61 -15.66
C PRO A 39 -22.08 7.01 -16.40
N TYR A 40 -21.51 5.92 -15.87
CA TYR A 40 -20.36 5.22 -16.41
C TYR A 40 -20.74 4.37 -17.63
N TYR A 41 -21.93 3.76 -17.60
CA TYR A 41 -22.51 3.11 -18.78
C TYR A 41 -22.78 4.12 -19.88
N GLU A 42 -23.33 5.30 -19.56
CA GLU A 42 -23.57 6.37 -20.53
C GLU A 42 -22.26 6.88 -21.13
N SER A 43 -21.22 7.07 -20.32
CA SER A 43 -19.90 7.45 -20.83
C SER A 43 -19.30 6.40 -21.78
N TRP A 44 -19.49 5.11 -21.49
CA TRP A 44 -19.05 4.02 -22.36
C TRP A 44 -19.90 3.94 -23.63
N ALA A 45 -21.22 4.08 -23.53
CA ALA A 45 -22.14 3.91 -24.65
C ALA A 45 -22.13 5.08 -25.65
N SER A 46 -21.97 6.32 -25.15
CA SER A 46 -22.00 7.52 -25.99
C SER A 46 -21.41 8.73 -25.25
N SER A 47 -20.11 8.98 -25.43
CA SER A 47 -19.44 10.21 -24.96
C SER A 47 -18.13 10.47 -25.71
N ASP A 48 -17.48 11.60 -25.44
CA ASP A 48 -16.13 11.91 -25.96
C ASP A 48 -15.01 11.42 -25.01
N LEU A 49 -15.32 10.45 -24.13
CA LEU A 49 -14.38 9.92 -23.14
C LEU A 49 -13.73 8.63 -23.64
N LEU A 50 -12.59 8.27 -23.04
CA LEU A 50 -11.84 7.07 -23.38
C LEU A 50 -12.67 5.78 -23.25
N ALA A 51 -13.67 5.76 -22.37
CA ALA A 51 -14.64 4.66 -22.27
C ALA A 51 -15.38 4.39 -23.60
N ASN A 52 -15.76 5.44 -24.33
CA ASN A 52 -16.49 5.29 -25.59
C ASN A 52 -15.58 4.82 -26.73
N GLU A 53 -14.36 5.35 -26.80
CA GLU A 53 -13.34 4.90 -27.77
C GLU A 53 -13.09 3.38 -27.63
N HIS A 54 -13.02 2.87 -26.40
CA HIS A 54 -12.94 1.43 -26.15
C HIS A 54 -14.22 0.67 -26.56
N ALA A 55 -15.39 1.25 -26.33
CA ALA A 55 -16.67 0.67 -26.75
C ALA A 55 -16.78 0.53 -28.27
N GLU A 56 -16.27 1.52 -29.02
CA GLU A 56 -16.24 1.51 -30.50
C GLU A 56 -15.35 0.39 -31.05
N GLU A 57 -14.27 0.06 -30.34
CA GLU A 57 -13.39 -1.08 -30.63
C GLU A 57 -13.90 -2.42 -30.06
N GLY A 58 -15.10 -2.42 -29.46
CA GLY A 58 -15.78 -3.63 -28.97
C GLY A 58 -15.35 -4.12 -27.60
N VAL A 59 -14.58 -3.32 -26.85
CA VAL A 59 -14.21 -3.61 -25.45
C VAL A 59 -15.41 -3.37 -24.54
N ARG A 60 -15.79 -4.40 -23.77
CA ARG A 60 -16.96 -4.41 -22.88
C ARG A 60 -16.55 -4.13 -21.44
N CYS A 61 -17.55 -3.83 -20.61
CA CYS A 61 -17.35 -3.54 -19.19
C CYS A 61 -16.54 -4.63 -18.47
N LEU A 62 -16.88 -5.91 -18.70
CA LEU A 62 -16.24 -7.05 -18.02
C LEU A 62 -14.81 -7.33 -18.47
N ASP A 63 -14.36 -6.72 -19.57
CA ASP A 63 -12.99 -6.87 -20.05
C ASP A 63 -12.01 -6.02 -19.20
N CYS A 64 -12.51 -4.98 -18.52
CA CYS A 64 -11.75 -4.17 -17.54
C CYS A 64 -12.25 -4.32 -16.09
N HIS A 65 -13.53 -4.65 -15.90
CA HIS A 65 -14.15 -4.92 -14.61
C HIS A 65 -14.48 -6.41 -14.48
N PRO A 66 -13.47 -7.27 -14.25
CA PRO A 66 -13.69 -8.71 -14.20
C PRO A 66 -14.72 -9.07 -13.13
N PHE A 67 -15.60 -9.99 -13.47
CA PHE A 67 -16.68 -10.41 -12.58
C PHE A 67 -16.15 -11.27 -11.42
N ASP A 68 -16.31 -10.77 -10.20
CA ASP A 68 -16.25 -11.58 -8.98
C ASP A 68 -17.68 -11.83 -8.45
N PRO A 69 -18.08 -13.10 -8.25
CA PRO A 69 -19.45 -13.44 -7.86
C PRO A 69 -19.80 -13.00 -6.43
N ILE A 70 -18.83 -12.91 -5.53
CA ILE A 70 -19.05 -12.51 -4.13
C ILE A 70 -19.15 -10.99 -4.07
N GLU A 71 -18.22 -10.29 -4.70
CA GLU A 71 -18.21 -8.83 -4.77
C GLU A 71 -19.48 -8.32 -5.46
N SER A 72 -19.84 -8.89 -6.61
CA SER A 72 -21.05 -8.50 -7.34
C SER A 72 -22.33 -8.71 -6.53
N ALA A 73 -22.41 -9.80 -5.75
CA ALA A 73 -23.55 -10.04 -4.87
C ALA A 73 -23.61 -9.02 -3.72
N GLN A 74 -22.47 -8.62 -3.16
CA GLN A 74 -22.38 -7.58 -2.14
C GLN A 74 -22.78 -6.21 -2.70
N GLU A 75 -22.28 -5.84 -3.87
CA GLU A 75 -22.64 -4.59 -4.56
C GLU A 75 -24.15 -4.52 -4.83
N ALA A 76 -24.77 -5.62 -5.29
CA ALA A 76 -26.21 -5.67 -5.52
C ALA A 76 -27.01 -5.45 -4.22
N LEU A 77 -26.56 -6.04 -3.09
CA LEU A 77 -27.18 -5.82 -1.78
C LEU A 77 -27.02 -4.37 -1.30
N ILE A 78 -25.84 -3.77 -1.50
CA ILE A 78 -25.55 -2.37 -1.19
C ILE A 78 -26.47 -1.44 -1.98
N TYR A 79 -26.63 -1.68 -3.28
CA TYR A 79 -27.50 -0.90 -4.16
C TYR A 79 -28.98 -1.01 -3.73
N ILE A 80 -29.48 -2.24 -3.54
CA ILE A 80 -30.88 -2.48 -3.09
C ILE A 80 -31.13 -1.87 -1.71
N GLY A 81 -30.13 -1.93 -0.82
CA GLY A 81 -30.19 -1.36 0.52
C GLY A 81 -30.05 0.16 0.57
N GLY A 82 -29.67 0.81 -0.53
CA GLY A 82 -29.40 2.25 -0.58
C GLY A 82 -28.15 2.67 0.21
N ALA A 83 -27.25 1.74 0.51
CA ALA A 83 -26.07 1.94 1.37
C ALA A 83 -24.81 2.29 0.55
N TYR A 84 -24.96 3.10 -0.48
CA TYR A 84 -23.88 3.51 -1.38
C TYR A 84 -23.62 5.02 -1.29
N GLU A 85 -22.42 5.43 -1.71
CA GLU A 85 -22.01 6.84 -1.74
C GLU A 85 -22.08 7.40 -3.17
N GLU A 86 -22.40 8.70 -3.25
CA GLU A 86 -22.35 9.46 -4.51
C GLU A 86 -21.49 10.72 -4.32
N PRO A 87 -20.46 10.95 -5.16
CA PRO A 87 -19.99 10.06 -6.22
C PRO A 87 -19.38 8.76 -5.67
N MET A 88 -19.39 7.69 -6.47
CA MET A 88 -18.73 6.44 -6.09
C MET A 88 -17.23 6.65 -5.93
N ALA A 89 -16.63 5.92 -5.00
CA ALA A 89 -15.18 5.88 -4.84
C ALA A 89 -14.51 5.42 -6.15
N GLU A 90 -13.41 6.09 -6.50
CA GLU A 90 -12.62 5.75 -7.68
C GLU A 90 -11.94 4.39 -7.49
N ARG A 91 -11.99 3.55 -8.54
CA ARG A 91 -11.28 2.27 -8.58
C ARG A 91 -10.02 2.44 -9.43
N SER A 92 -8.87 2.07 -8.87
CA SER A 92 -7.60 1.99 -9.60
C SER A 92 -7.38 0.58 -10.15
N PHE A 93 -6.78 0.48 -11.34
CA PHE A 93 -6.41 -0.78 -11.95
C PHE A 93 -4.89 -0.86 -12.17
N PRO A 94 -4.30 -2.07 -12.08
CA PRO A 94 -2.89 -2.28 -12.40
C PRO A 94 -2.62 -2.01 -13.89
N SER A 95 -1.46 -1.44 -14.23
CA SER A 95 -1.07 -1.10 -15.61
C SER A 95 -1.04 -2.32 -16.54
N GLU A 96 -0.85 -3.50 -15.99
CA GLU A 96 -0.88 -4.79 -16.68
C GLU A 96 -2.19 -4.98 -17.46
N MET A 97 -3.32 -4.58 -16.88
CA MET A 97 -4.63 -4.65 -17.56
C MET A 97 -4.63 -3.87 -18.88
N CYS A 98 -4.00 -2.69 -18.90
CA CYS A 98 -3.90 -1.88 -20.10
C CYS A 98 -2.92 -2.50 -21.11
N THR A 99 -1.82 -3.05 -20.61
CA THR A 99 -0.72 -3.56 -21.46
C THR A 99 -0.98 -4.94 -22.06
N GLU A 100 -2.05 -5.64 -21.64
CA GLU A 100 -2.59 -6.80 -22.35
C GLU A 100 -2.98 -6.47 -23.80
N CYS A 101 -3.41 -5.24 -24.06
CA CYS A 101 -3.78 -4.76 -25.40
C CYS A 101 -2.89 -3.62 -25.92
N HIS A 102 -2.27 -2.82 -25.04
CA HIS A 102 -1.46 -1.66 -25.42
C HIS A 102 0.00 -1.82 -25.00
N THR A 103 0.90 -2.15 -25.93
CA THR A 103 2.31 -2.27 -25.55
C THR A 103 2.94 -0.87 -25.35
N PRO A 104 3.71 -0.64 -24.25
CA PRO A 104 4.34 0.66 -24.00
C PRO A 104 5.26 1.11 -25.14
N GLN A 105 5.94 0.15 -25.79
CA GLN A 105 6.84 0.47 -26.91
C GLN A 105 6.06 0.99 -28.12
N GLU A 106 4.92 0.39 -28.48
CA GLU A 106 4.07 0.86 -29.57
C GLU A 106 3.47 2.23 -29.26
N LEU A 107 2.97 2.43 -28.03
CA LEU A 107 2.41 3.71 -27.60
C LEU A 107 3.46 4.82 -27.64
N SER A 108 4.66 4.56 -27.12
CA SER A 108 5.75 5.54 -27.12
C SER A 108 6.19 5.91 -28.54
N GLN A 109 6.27 4.91 -29.44
CA GLN A 109 6.64 5.13 -30.84
C GLN A 109 5.58 5.91 -31.63
N ARG A 110 4.30 5.62 -31.41
CA ARG A 110 3.18 6.30 -32.11
C ARG A 110 3.21 7.82 -31.91
N PHE A 111 3.68 8.27 -30.75
CA PHE A 111 3.76 9.68 -30.39
C PHE A 111 5.19 10.24 -30.39
N ALA A 112 6.17 9.49 -30.92
CA ALA A 112 7.58 9.88 -30.89
C ALA A 112 7.90 11.20 -31.62
N SER A 113 7.05 11.64 -32.55
CA SER A 113 7.21 12.91 -33.27
C SER A 113 6.58 14.11 -32.56
N ARG A 114 5.90 13.91 -31.43
CA ARG A 114 5.32 14.99 -30.64
C ARG A 114 6.43 15.73 -29.89
N GLU A 115 6.35 17.05 -29.88
CA GLU A 115 7.26 17.92 -29.14
C GLU A 115 7.30 17.58 -27.64
N ARG A 116 6.15 17.22 -27.07
CA ARG A 116 6.02 16.63 -25.73
C ARG A 116 5.44 15.23 -25.85
N ASN A 117 6.23 14.20 -25.51
CA ASN A 117 5.77 12.82 -25.44
C ASN A 117 5.77 12.33 -23.98
N PRO A 118 4.60 12.26 -23.31
CA PRO A 118 4.51 11.77 -21.94
C PRO A 118 5.03 10.34 -21.73
N HIS A 119 5.06 9.53 -22.80
CA HIS A 119 5.57 8.15 -22.78
C HIS A 119 7.09 8.03 -22.97
N GLN A 120 7.82 9.15 -23.04
CA GLN A 120 9.30 9.16 -23.07
C GLN A 120 9.91 9.69 -21.77
N GLY A 121 9.10 10.05 -20.77
CA GLY A 121 9.53 10.46 -19.43
C GLY A 121 9.83 9.26 -18.51
N HIS A 122 9.56 9.42 -17.21
CA HIS A 122 9.86 8.46 -16.13
C HIS A 122 9.49 6.98 -16.38
N ALA A 123 8.69 6.65 -17.39
CA ALA A 123 8.33 5.32 -17.88
C ALA A 123 9.50 4.39 -18.31
N GLY A 124 10.77 4.80 -18.14
CA GLY A 124 11.95 4.03 -18.53
C GLY A 124 13.06 3.88 -17.46
N GLU A 125 12.97 4.56 -16.32
CA GLU A 125 13.99 4.50 -15.26
C GLU A 125 13.34 4.36 -13.88
N THR A 126 13.40 3.16 -13.30
CA THR A 126 13.01 2.79 -11.91
C THR A 126 11.63 3.21 -11.39
N ALA A 127 10.85 4.01 -12.12
CA ALA A 127 9.61 4.64 -11.67
C ALA A 127 8.53 4.62 -12.77
N GLU A 128 7.80 3.52 -12.87
CA GLU A 128 6.66 3.40 -13.78
C GLU A 128 5.46 4.17 -13.21
N VAL A 129 5.06 5.28 -13.86
CA VAL A 129 3.82 5.98 -13.54
C VAL A 129 2.65 5.12 -14.05
N PRO A 130 1.69 4.71 -13.20
CA PRO A 130 0.58 3.88 -13.65
C PRO A 130 -0.24 4.58 -14.74
N CYS A 131 -0.68 3.84 -15.76
CA CYS A 131 -1.40 4.43 -16.90
C CYS A 131 -2.63 5.24 -16.46
N GLY A 132 -3.36 4.73 -15.47
CA GLY A 132 -4.59 5.32 -14.93
C GLY A 132 -4.41 6.67 -14.22
N VAL A 133 -3.18 7.08 -13.91
CA VAL A 133 -2.90 8.42 -13.36
C VAL A 133 -3.25 9.51 -14.39
N CYS A 134 -2.92 9.27 -15.66
CA CYS A 134 -3.17 10.21 -16.75
C CYS A 134 -4.38 9.80 -17.59
N HIS A 135 -4.48 8.50 -17.89
CA HIS A 135 -5.49 7.94 -18.79
C HIS A 135 -6.75 7.54 -18.02
N ASN A 136 -7.70 8.46 -17.98
CA ASN A 136 -8.97 8.25 -17.30
C ASN A 136 -10.01 7.68 -18.27
N VAL A 137 -10.65 6.57 -17.87
CA VAL A 137 -11.64 5.87 -18.71
C VAL A 137 -12.99 6.59 -18.69
N HIS A 138 -13.51 6.86 -17.50
CA HIS A 138 -14.86 7.42 -17.29
C HIS A 138 -14.89 8.91 -16.94
N ARG A 139 -13.76 9.61 -17.07
CA ARG A 139 -13.62 11.06 -16.91
C ARG A 139 -12.53 11.58 -17.85
N PRO A 140 -12.41 12.90 -18.06
CA PRO A 140 -11.36 13.42 -18.93
C PRO A 140 -9.95 13.02 -18.45
N SER A 141 -9.11 12.55 -19.38
CA SER A 141 -7.68 12.34 -19.14
C SER A 141 -6.98 13.66 -18.84
N VAL A 142 -5.92 13.60 -18.03
CA VAL A 142 -5.21 14.79 -17.52
C VAL A 142 -3.75 14.81 -17.99
N ASP A 143 -3.20 16.01 -18.19
CA ASP A 143 -1.75 16.19 -18.35
C ASP A 143 -1.11 16.29 -16.96
N TYR A 144 -0.94 15.14 -16.32
CA TYR A 144 -0.29 15.03 -15.01
C TYR A 144 1.12 15.66 -15.01
N CYS A 145 1.83 15.60 -16.14
CA CYS A 145 3.15 16.21 -16.23
C CYS A 145 3.12 17.71 -15.98
N ALA A 146 2.04 18.41 -16.34
CA ALA A 146 1.90 19.85 -16.12
C ALA A 146 1.68 20.24 -14.65
N GLU A 147 1.31 19.29 -13.78
CA GLU A 147 1.14 19.52 -12.34
C GLU A 147 2.49 19.77 -11.66
N CYS A 148 3.54 19.06 -12.09
CA CYS A 148 4.91 19.23 -11.59
C CYS A 148 5.83 20.02 -12.55
N HIS A 149 5.56 19.99 -13.86
CA HIS A 149 6.33 20.68 -14.90
C HIS A 149 5.45 21.74 -15.59
N PRO A 150 5.20 22.87 -14.92
CA PRO A 150 4.33 23.91 -15.45
C PRO A 150 4.92 24.51 -16.73
N PRO A 151 4.11 24.78 -17.75
CA PRO A 151 4.57 25.29 -19.05
C PRO A 151 5.21 26.69 -18.99
N THR A 152 5.18 27.36 -17.84
CA THR A 152 5.83 28.66 -17.60
C THR A 152 7.33 28.56 -17.33
N ALA A 153 7.89 27.36 -17.19
CA ALA A 153 9.27 27.14 -16.74
C ALA A 153 10.35 27.24 -17.85
N GLY A 154 9.99 27.81 -19.01
CA GLY A 154 10.92 28.17 -20.09
C GLY A 154 11.64 26.99 -20.70
N ASP A 155 11.06 26.35 -21.72
CA ASP A 155 11.62 25.33 -22.63
C ASP A 155 12.39 24.13 -22.04
N GLU A 156 12.51 24.06 -20.72
CA GLU A 156 13.25 23.05 -19.99
C GLU A 156 12.31 22.50 -18.93
N TRP A 157 12.29 21.18 -18.77
CA TRP A 157 11.53 20.45 -17.74
C TRP A 157 12.10 20.78 -16.35
N THR A 158 12.09 22.06 -15.97
CA THR A 158 12.63 22.52 -14.70
C THR A 158 11.59 22.25 -13.64
N LEU A 159 11.98 21.39 -12.69
CA LEU A 159 11.23 21.10 -11.48
C LEU A 159 11.26 22.33 -10.56
N PRO A 160 10.12 22.74 -9.98
CA PRO A 160 10.15 23.15 -8.57
C PRO A 160 8.86 22.81 -7.78
N PRO A 161 8.88 22.73 -6.42
CA PRO A 161 9.98 22.52 -5.48
C PRO A 161 9.62 21.35 -4.53
N VAL A 162 9.57 20.11 -5.00
CA VAL A 162 9.60 18.95 -4.10
C VAL A 162 10.84 18.14 -4.44
N THR A 163 11.89 18.41 -3.68
CA THR A 163 13.12 17.63 -3.69
C THR A 163 13.05 16.62 -2.55
N PRO A 164 13.85 15.54 -2.61
CA PRO A 164 13.99 14.62 -1.49
C PRO A 164 14.22 15.30 -0.12
N GLU A 165 14.85 16.48 -0.12
CA GLU A 165 15.21 17.23 1.07
C GLU A 165 14.08 18.10 1.64
N ASN A 166 13.08 18.49 0.83
CA ASN A 166 12.02 19.40 1.26
C ASN A 166 10.62 18.74 1.30
N HIS A 167 10.54 17.45 0.99
CA HIS A 167 9.34 16.64 1.16
C HIS A 167 9.05 16.38 2.66
N PRO A 168 7.78 16.37 3.12
CA PRO A 168 7.43 16.15 4.54
C PRO A 168 7.98 14.85 5.14
N LEU A 169 8.08 13.80 4.32
CA LEU A 169 8.88 12.61 4.61
C LEU A 169 10.23 12.77 3.89
N LYS A 170 11.36 12.66 4.60
CA LYS A 170 12.68 12.72 3.94
C LYS A 170 12.85 11.53 3.01
N LEU A 171 12.87 11.78 1.70
CA LEU A 171 13.11 10.77 0.68
C LEU A 171 14.61 10.60 0.41
N THR A 172 15.43 10.63 1.45
CA THR A 172 16.89 10.40 1.34
C THR A 172 17.22 8.96 1.74
N GLY A 173 18.46 8.54 1.46
CA GLY A 173 18.90 7.20 1.82
C GLY A 173 18.11 6.10 1.13
N ASP A 174 17.71 5.08 1.87
CA ASP A 174 16.93 3.94 1.36
C ASP A 174 15.55 4.37 0.83
N HIS A 175 14.94 5.42 1.41
CA HIS A 175 13.68 5.98 0.92
C HIS A 175 13.83 6.74 -0.41
N GLY A 176 15.06 7.08 -0.82
CA GLY A 176 15.32 7.77 -2.09
C GLY A 176 15.06 6.92 -3.33
N SER A 177 14.87 5.61 -3.16
CA SER A 177 14.42 4.71 -4.22
C SER A 177 12.90 4.67 -4.40
N LEU A 178 12.15 5.29 -3.49
CA LEU A 178 10.69 5.27 -3.55
C LEU A 178 10.17 6.16 -4.69
N THR A 179 9.11 5.68 -5.34
CA THR A 179 8.36 6.45 -6.32
C THR A 179 7.20 7.17 -5.62
N CYS A 180 6.74 8.28 -6.19
CA CYS A 180 5.66 9.06 -5.59
C CYS A 180 4.39 8.21 -5.36
N PHE A 181 4.09 7.33 -6.33
CA PHE A 181 2.88 6.51 -6.33
C PHE A 181 2.95 5.25 -5.46
N GLN A 182 4.08 4.98 -4.81
CA GLN A 182 4.13 3.95 -3.78
C GLN A 182 3.43 4.38 -2.48
N CYS A 183 3.27 5.69 -2.28
CA CYS A 183 2.52 6.24 -1.14
C CYS A 183 1.27 6.99 -1.59
N HIS A 184 1.34 7.74 -2.69
CA HIS A 184 0.22 8.53 -3.19
C HIS A 184 -0.57 7.73 -4.22
N ASP A 185 -1.82 7.42 -3.93
CA ASP A 185 -2.73 6.72 -4.85
C ASP A 185 -3.44 7.66 -5.82
N GLN A 186 -3.42 8.96 -5.55
CA GLN A 186 -4.04 10.01 -6.36
C GLN A 186 -3.03 11.10 -6.76
N PRO A 187 -3.21 11.72 -7.94
CA PRO A 187 -2.32 12.76 -8.44
C PRO A 187 -2.40 14.09 -7.67
N ASP A 188 -3.41 14.28 -6.82
CA ASP A 188 -3.56 15.50 -6.01
C ASP A 188 -2.65 15.54 -4.76
N PHE A 189 -1.92 14.44 -4.50
CA PHE A 189 -1.01 14.25 -3.37
C PHE A 189 -1.63 14.51 -1.99
N GLN A 190 -2.95 14.43 -1.88
CA GLN A 190 -3.67 14.61 -0.62
C GLN A 190 -3.79 13.28 0.15
N GLY A 191 -4.33 13.32 1.37
CA GLY A 191 -4.74 12.13 2.11
C GLY A 191 -3.67 11.44 2.96
N LEU A 192 -2.39 11.80 2.83
CA LEU A 192 -1.29 11.21 3.64
C LEU A 192 -0.89 12.06 4.86
N ALA A 193 -1.72 13.05 5.24
CA ALA A 193 -1.45 13.87 6.41
C ALA A 193 -1.37 13.01 7.68
N GLY A 194 -0.17 12.92 8.27
CA GLY A 194 0.07 12.11 9.48
C GLY A 194 0.66 10.72 9.22
N TYR A 195 1.16 10.43 8.02
CA TYR A 195 1.95 9.23 7.76
C TYR A 195 3.14 9.11 8.74
N THR A 196 3.28 7.95 9.35
CA THR A 196 4.34 7.60 10.30
C THR A 196 5.16 6.41 9.77
N CYS A 197 6.28 6.10 10.41
CA CYS A 197 7.13 4.96 10.05
C CYS A 197 6.35 3.64 10.06
N GLU A 198 5.40 3.47 11.00
CA GLU A 198 4.63 2.23 11.18
C GLU A 198 3.62 1.97 10.06
N ASN A 199 3.26 3.00 9.29
CA ASN A 199 2.36 2.84 8.14
C ASN A 199 2.97 1.96 7.04
N CYS A 200 4.31 1.92 6.94
CA CYS A 200 5.03 1.10 5.95
C CYS A 200 5.87 0.00 6.60
N HIS A 201 6.42 0.24 7.79
CA HIS A 201 7.33 -0.68 8.46
C HIS A 201 6.70 -1.26 9.73
N PRO A 202 6.22 -2.51 9.69
CA PRO A 202 5.73 -3.18 10.89
C PRO A 202 6.85 -3.28 11.92
N ARG A 203 6.54 -2.94 13.17
CA ARG A 203 7.51 -2.94 14.26
C ARG A 203 8.09 -4.35 14.48
N PRO A 204 9.40 -4.58 14.24
CA PRO A 204 9.97 -5.92 14.31
C PRO A 204 10.46 -6.30 15.71
N HIS A 205 10.69 -5.33 16.59
CA HIS A 205 11.18 -5.52 17.95
C HIS A 205 10.19 -4.99 19.00
N PRO A 206 9.97 -5.73 20.11
CA PRO A 206 8.98 -5.36 21.12
C PRO A 206 9.47 -4.29 22.10
N TYR A 207 10.76 -3.91 22.03
CA TYR A 207 11.41 -2.98 22.95
C TYR A 207 11.79 -1.66 22.26
N GLY A 208 12.13 -0.63 23.05
CA GLY A 208 12.53 0.70 22.59
C GLY A 208 11.39 1.71 22.42
N SER A 209 11.74 2.95 22.07
CA SER A 209 10.77 4.03 21.83
C SER A 209 9.78 3.70 20.70
N SER A 210 8.59 4.31 20.71
CA SER A 210 7.71 4.37 19.52
C SER A 210 8.17 5.41 18.50
N ASP A 211 9.10 6.28 18.87
CA ASP A 211 9.79 7.16 17.93
C ASP A 211 10.93 6.40 17.25
N CYS A 212 10.66 5.86 16.06
CA CYS A 212 11.64 5.11 15.27
C CYS A 212 12.88 5.94 14.94
N GLN A 213 12.73 7.27 14.80
CA GLN A 213 13.82 8.18 14.44
C GLN A 213 14.80 8.45 15.60
N ALA A 214 14.46 8.01 16.82
CA ALA A 214 15.38 8.03 17.95
C ALA A 214 16.58 7.08 17.72
N CYS A 215 16.36 5.99 16.98
CA CYS A 215 17.38 4.96 16.75
C CYS A 215 17.72 4.75 15.27
N HIS A 216 16.78 5.00 14.36
CA HIS A 216 16.95 4.73 12.93
C HIS A 216 16.97 6.03 12.13
N THR A 217 17.57 5.96 10.94
CA THR A 217 17.66 7.11 10.05
C THR A 217 17.07 6.77 8.69
N PHE A 218 16.83 7.80 7.87
CA PHE A 218 16.36 7.61 6.49
C PHE A 218 17.42 6.90 5.61
N GLU A 219 18.68 6.85 6.05
CA GLU A 219 19.79 6.15 5.38
C GLU A 219 19.77 4.64 5.55
N GLY A 220 18.94 4.12 6.47
CA GLY A 220 18.74 2.68 6.66
C GLY A 220 18.47 2.28 8.10
N TRP A 221 17.95 1.07 8.27
CA TRP A 221 17.62 0.49 9.57
C TRP A 221 18.85 0.00 10.34
N THR A 222 19.92 -0.38 9.63
CA THR A 222 21.13 -0.97 10.22
C THR A 222 22.41 -0.27 9.76
N PRO A 223 23.37 0.00 10.66
CA PRO A 223 23.23 -0.10 12.12
C PRO A 223 22.34 1.02 12.68
N PRO A 224 21.58 0.79 13.77
CA PRO A 224 20.90 1.88 14.46
C PRO A 224 21.91 2.89 15.01
N SER A 225 21.59 4.17 14.94
CA SER A 225 22.35 5.22 15.60
C SER A 225 21.71 5.55 16.95
N PHE A 226 22.40 5.25 18.04
CA PHE A 226 21.97 5.62 19.40
C PHE A 226 22.35 7.07 19.68
N ARG A 227 21.66 8.02 19.04
CA ARG A 227 21.83 9.44 19.38
C ARG A 227 21.31 9.66 20.79
N ASP A 228 21.99 10.51 21.55
CA ASP A 228 21.52 11.07 22.83
C ASP A 228 21.00 10.01 23.84
N ASP A 229 21.77 8.93 24.05
CA ASP A 229 21.45 7.88 25.04
C ASP A 229 20.10 7.15 24.81
N ALA A 230 19.62 7.11 23.56
CA ALA A 230 18.35 6.47 23.20
C ALA A 230 18.33 4.93 23.35
N HIS A 231 19.42 4.30 23.78
CA HIS A 231 19.45 2.86 24.04
C HIS A 231 18.56 2.52 25.24
N PRO A 232 17.64 1.53 25.17
CA PRO A 232 16.67 1.27 26.25
C PRO A 232 17.25 0.77 27.58
N PHE A 233 18.56 0.55 27.63
CA PHE A 233 19.31 -0.01 28.76
C PHE A 233 20.78 0.48 28.67
N PRO A 234 21.52 0.67 29.77
CA PRO A 234 22.89 1.19 29.68
C PRO A 234 23.82 0.28 28.88
N THR A 235 24.56 0.86 27.93
CA THR A 235 25.47 0.12 27.02
C THR A 235 26.78 -0.28 27.69
N ASP A 236 27.08 0.29 28.86
CA ASP A 236 28.25 0.05 29.68
C ASP A 236 27.99 -0.92 30.84
N HIS A 237 26.79 -1.51 30.94
CA HIS A 237 26.43 -2.44 32.01
C HIS A 237 27.37 -3.66 32.08
N GLY A 238 27.98 -3.87 33.25
CA GLY A 238 28.85 -5.00 33.54
C GLY A 238 30.08 -5.06 32.62
N GLU A 239 30.29 -6.22 31.98
CA GLU A 239 31.39 -6.41 31.03
C GLU A 239 31.09 -5.85 29.62
N ALA A 240 29.88 -5.29 29.39
CA ALA A 240 29.46 -4.81 28.07
C ALA A 240 30.37 -3.70 27.54
N GLN A 241 30.59 -2.61 28.30
CA GLN A 241 31.51 -1.52 27.95
C GLN A 241 31.41 -1.07 26.46
N ASP A 242 30.19 -0.82 25.98
CA ASP A 242 29.84 -0.47 24.59
C ASP A 242 30.07 -1.57 23.53
N ASN A 243 30.45 -2.78 23.94
CA ASN A 243 30.48 -3.94 23.05
C ASN A 243 29.08 -4.58 22.95
N CYS A 244 28.30 -4.10 21.99
CA CYS A 244 26.91 -4.54 21.76
C CYS A 244 26.76 -6.05 21.59
N LEU A 245 27.79 -6.76 21.10
CA LEU A 245 27.74 -8.20 20.85
C LEU A 245 27.65 -9.06 22.11
N ILE A 246 27.95 -8.47 23.28
CA ILE A 246 27.80 -9.12 24.59
C ILE A 246 26.31 -9.37 24.87
N CYS A 247 25.45 -8.38 24.63
CA CYS A 247 24.00 -8.50 24.81
C CYS A 247 23.27 -8.96 23.55
N HIS A 248 23.81 -8.69 22.36
CA HIS A 248 23.24 -9.00 21.05
C HIS A 248 24.12 -9.96 20.22
N PRO A 249 24.17 -11.26 20.57
CA PRO A 249 24.96 -12.23 19.83
C PRO A 249 24.53 -12.33 18.36
N ARG A 250 25.52 -12.52 17.47
CA ARG A 250 25.32 -12.64 16.01
C ARG A 250 24.69 -11.40 15.36
N GLU A 251 24.91 -10.23 15.95
CA GLU A 251 24.40 -8.94 15.43
C GLU A 251 22.86 -8.89 15.38
N ASP A 252 22.17 -9.70 16.19
CA ASP A 252 20.72 -9.59 16.32
C ASP A 252 20.33 -8.62 17.43
N TYR A 253 20.11 -7.37 17.02
CA TYR A 253 19.71 -6.26 17.89
C TYR A 253 18.22 -6.26 18.28
N THR A 254 17.43 -7.23 17.79
CA THR A 254 15.99 -7.34 18.12
C THR A 254 15.73 -8.21 19.35
N ARG A 255 16.73 -8.99 19.77
CA ARG A 255 16.65 -9.91 20.90
C ARG A 255 17.82 -9.72 21.85
N TYR A 256 17.57 -9.95 23.13
CA TYR A 256 18.58 -10.04 24.17
C TYR A 256 18.08 -10.98 25.26
N THR A 257 18.97 -11.36 26.19
CA THR A 257 18.58 -12.07 27.42
C THR A 257 19.54 -11.72 28.56
N CYS A 258 19.00 -11.42 29.72
CA CYS A 258 19.78 -11.21 30.95
C CYS A 258 20.38 -12.54 31.45
N PHE A 259 19.74 -13.66 31.11
CA PHE A 259 20.08 -14.99 31.65
C PHE A 259 21.40 -15.57 31.15
N SER A 260 22.03 -14.93 30.15
CA SER A 260 23.39 -15.29 29.73
C SER A 260 24.43 -15.00 30.81
N CYS A 261 24.19 -13.96 31.63
CA CYS A 261 25.11 -13.52 32.70
C CYS A 261 24.48 -13.63 34.10
N HIS A 262 23.14 -13.50 34.22
CA HIS A 262 22.39 -13.63 35.47
C HIS A 262 21.60 -14.95 35.47
N PRO A 263 22.13 -16.06 36.00
CA PRO A 263 21.45 -17.36 35.92
C PRO A 263 20.07 -17.34 36.58
N GLU A 264 19.07 -17.86 35.88
CA GLU A 264 17.66 -17.81 36.31
C GLU A 264 17.44 -18.33 37.74
N ALA A 265 18.12 -19.40 38.14
CA ALA A 265 18.02 -19.95 39.49
C ALA A 265 18.44 -18.95 40.57
N ASN A 266 19.59 -18.29 40.38
CA ASN A 266 20.06 -17.28 41.33
C ASN A 266 19.11 -16.08 41.35
N THR A 267 18.68 -15.61 40.17
CA THR A 267 17.75 -14.49 40.07
C THR A 267 16.44 -14.76 40.80
N ILE A 268 15.88 -15.98 40.71
CA ILE A 268 14.66 -16.37 41.42
C ILE A 268 14.86 -16.34 42.94
N ASP A 269 15.99 -16.86 43.42
CA ASP A 269 16.28 -16.92 44.85
C ASP A 269 16.39 -15.50 45.42
N GLU A 270 17.16 -14.61 44.79
CA GLU A 270 17.33 -13.20 45.22
C GLU A 270 15.99 -12.44 45.21
N HIS A 271 15.18 -12.60 44.14
CA HIS A 271 13.86 -11.96 44.08
C HIS A 271 12.92 -12.51 45.17
N ALA A 272 13.01 -13.79 45.53
CA ALA A 272 12.19 -14.38 46.58
C ALA A 272 12.54 -13.86 47.98
N GLU A 273 13.82 -13.56 48.24
CA GLU A 273 14.27 -12.92 49.49
C GLU A 273 13.67 -11.52 49.66
N GLU A 274 13.55 -10.77 48.56
CA GLU A 274 12.89 -9.46 48.51
C GLU A 274 11.35 -9.54 48.38
N GLY A 275 10.77 -10.74 48.45
CA GLY A 275 9.32 -10.96 48.44
C GLY A 275 8.67 -10.97 47.05
N PHE A 276 9.45 -11.01 45.96
CA PHE A 276 8.99 -11.11 44.58
C PHE A 276 9.04 -12.55 44.07
N THR A 277 7.94 -13.29 44.16
CA THR A 277 7.91 -14.71 43.73
C THR A 277 7.51 -14.93 42.27
N LYS A 278 7.41 -13.85 41.47
CA LYS A 278 7.01 -13.94 40.06
C LYS A 278 7.90 -13.05 39.20
N ILE A 279 8.89 -13.65 38.54
CA ILE A 279 9.69 -12.96 37.54
C ILE A 279 8.81 -12.70 36.31
N VAL A 280 8.72 -11.43 35.91
CA VAL A 280 8.11 -10.99 34.66
C VAL A 280 9.22 -10.96 33.61
N GLY A 281 8.98 -11.47 32.40
CA GLY A 281 10.01 -11.57 31.34
C GLY A 281 10.57 -10.25 30.81
N ASN A 282 10.24 -9.10 31.41
CA ASN A 282 10.78 -7.79 31.07
C ASN A 282 11.57 -7.22 32.25
N CYS A 283 12.81 -7.68 32.45
CA CYS A 283 13.65 -7.32 33.58
C CYS A 283 13.89 -5.80 33.69
N THR A 284 14.02 -5.12 32.55
CA THR A 284 14.30 -3.67 32.48
C THR A 284 13.12 -2.79 32.91
N ALA A 285 11.92 -3.37 33.09
CA ALA A 285 10.79 -2.64 33.67
C ALA A 285 11.02 -2.25 35.14
N CYS A 286 11.80 -3.05 35.87
CA CYS A 286 12.17 -2.77 37.25
C CYS A 286 13.66 -2.40 37.37
N HIS A 287 14.53 -3.05 36.60
CA HIS A 287 15.98 -2.81 36.60
C HIS A 287 16.39 -1.93 35.41
N SER A 288 15.83 -0.73 35.27
CA SER A 288 16.09 0.13 34.10
C SER A 288 17.51 0.71 34.06
N SER A 289 18.18 0.84 35.22
CA SER A 289 19.54 1.35 35.34
C SER A 289 20.62 0.27 35.22
N GLY A 290 20.26 -1.01 35.32
CA GLY A 290 21.25 -2.09 35.38
C GLY A 290 22.18 -2.02 36.61
N VAL A 291 21.82 -1.26 37.64
CA VAL A 291 22.55 -1.14 38.92
C VAL A 291 21.69 -1.81 40.00
N GLU A 292 22.30 -2.58 40.91
CA GLU A 292 21.61 -3.09 42.09
C GLU A 292 21.27 -1.93 43.05
N GLU A 293 20.01 -1.86 43.51
CA GLU A 293 19.62 -0.85 44.49
C GLU A 293 20.36 -1.11 45.82
N GLY A 294 21.29 -0.20 46.17
CA GLY A 294 22.10 -0.31 47.40
C GLY A 294 23.62 -0.33 47.16
N GLU A 295 24.06 -0.45 45.91
CA GLU A 295 25.45 -0.21 45.49
C GLU A 295 25.61 1.24 45.00
N ASP A 296 25.33 2.21 45.87
CA ASP A 296 25.82 3.58 45.70
C ASP A 296 27.26 3.64 46.24
N ASP A 297 28.25 3.75 45.35
CA ASP A 297 29.58 4.31 45.65
C ASP A 297 29.60 5.82 45.31
#